data_AF-A0A1M6XKL0-F1
#
_entry.id   AF-A0A1M6XKL0-F1
#
_cell.length_a   1.000
_cell.length_b   1.000
_cell.length_c   1.000
_cell.angle_alpha   90.00
_cell.angle_beta   90.00
_cell.angle_gamma   90.00
#
_symmetry.space_group_name_H-M   'P 1'
#
loop_
_entity.id
_entity.type
_entity.pdbx_description
1 polymer ?
#
loop_
_entity_poly.entity_id
_entity_poly.type
_entity_poly.pdbx_seq_one_letter_code
_entity_poly.pdbx_strand_id
1 'polypeptide(L)'
;MIDHKENKYLVYEYLVLSIRKNFNLDINLFNEYILAKNIVSKTRIIVPTFSDKITSNPRIKMFLTALILSLNNMNHNVTDLKKEIEYLKSSDS
;
A
#
# COMPACT_ATOMS: atom_id res chain seq x y z
N MET A 1 14.57 1.32 -5.03
CA MET A 1 13.45 1.44 -5.99
C MET A 1 12.58 0.21 -5.85
N ILE A 2 11.25 0.37 -5.82
CA ILE A 2 10.29 -0.74 -5.84
C ILE A 2 10.30 -1.37 -7.25
N ASP A 3 11.19 -2.33 -7.53
CA ASP A 3 11.44 -2.89 -8.88
C ASP A 3 11.04 -4.37 -9.11
N HIS A 4 10.86 -5.19 -8.05
CA HIS A 4 10.54 -6.63 -8.14
C HIS A 4 9.26 -7.07 -7.41
N LYS A 5 8.83 -8.32 -7.65
CA LYS A 5 7.70 -9.01 -6.99
C LYS A 5 7.72 -8.87 -5.46
N GLU A 6 8.90 -8.84 -4.86
CA GLU A 6 9.09 -8.59 -3.43
C GLU A 6 8.49 -7.27 -2.96
N ASN A 7 8.45 -6.25 -3.81
CA ASN A 7 7.84 -4.97 -3.45
C ASN A 7 6.32 -5.00 -3.46
N LYS A 8 5.70 -5.92 -4.22
CA LYS A 8 4.26 -6.13 -4.10
C LYS A 8 3.94 -6.68 -2.70
N TYR A 9 4.76 -7.60 -2.19
CA TYR A 9 4.56 -8.11 -0.83
C TYR A 9 4.79 -7.04 0.24
N LEU A 10 5.81 -6.19 0.10
CA LEU A 10 6.03 -5.09 1.04
C LEU A 10 4.90 -4.06 1.02
N VAL A 11 4.42 -3.68 -0.17
CA VAL A 11 3.25 -2.79 -0.29
C VAL A 11 2.01 -3.44 0.32
N TYR A 12 1.79 -4.73 0.05
CA TYR A 12 0.69 -5.49 0.66
C TYR A 12 0.76 -5.46 2.19
N GLU A 13 1.90 -5.82 2.76
CA GLU A 13 2.12 -5.87 4.19
C GLU A 13 1.91 -4.51 4.84
N TYR A 14 2.49 -3.45 4.25
CA TYR A 14 2.31 -2.07 4.70
C TYR A 14 0.84 -1.64 4.71
N LEU A 15 0.10 -1.89 3.63
CA LEU A 15 -1.30 -1.50 3.52
C LEU A 15 -2.18 -2.27 4.52
N VAL A 16 -1.94 -3.58 4.68
CA VAL A 16 -2.69 -4.42 5.63
C VAL A 16 -2.43 -3.97 7.07
N LEU A 17 -1.17 -3.75 7.45
CA LEU A 17 -0.83 -3.26 8.79
C LEU A 17 -1.42 -1.88 9.06
N SER A 18 -1.38 -0.99 8.06
CA SER A 18 -1.96 0.35 8.17
C SER A 18 -3.48 0.30 8.37
N ILE A 19 -4.18 -0.60 7.66
CA ILE A 19 -5.62 -0.81 7.85
C ILE A 19 -5.93 -1.42 9.22
N ARG A 20 -5.18 -2.45 9.63
CA ARG A 20 -5.36 -3.08 10.93
C ARG A 20 -5.21 -2.06 12.05
N LYS A 21 -4.16 -1.23 12.01
CA LYS A 21 -3.91 -0.20 13.02
C LYS A 21 -4.99 0.89 13.07
N ASN A 22 -5.48 1.37 11.92
CA ASN A 22 -6.40 2.52 11.88
C ASN A 22 -7.88 2.15 11.98
N PHE A 23 -8.24 0.92 11.59
CA PHE A 23 -9.63 0.49 11.51
C PHE A 23 -9.93 -0.77 12.33
N ASN A 24 -8.93 -1.42 12.92
CA ASN A 24 -9.05 -2.73 13.57
C ASN A 24 -9.68 -3.78 12.65
N LEU A 25 -9.29 -3.77 11.37
CA LEU A 25 -9.81 -4.68 10.35
C LEU A 25 -8.68 -5.51 9.74
N ASP A 26 -8.97 -6.79 9.50
CA ASP A 26 -8.12 -7.67 8.71
C ASP A 26 -8.75 -7.85 7.32
N ILE A 27 -8.13 -7.25 6.30
CA ILE A 27 -8.63 -7.26 4.94
C ILE A 27 -7.49 -7.69 4.02
N ASN A 28 -7.74 -8.69 3.19
CA ASN A 28 -6.84 -9.04 2.11
C ASN A 28 -6.90 -7.97 1.00
N LEU A 29 -5.77 -7.29 0.79
CA LEU A 29 -5.61 -6.22 -0.20
C LEU A 29 -4.78 -6.64 -1.43
N PHE A 30 -4.41 -7.92 -1.57
CA PHE A 30 -3.43 -8.36 -2.57
C PHE A 30 -3.85 -8.11 -4.03
N ASN A 31 -5.16 -8.11 -4.28
CA ASN A 31 -5.78 -7.86 -5.59
C ASN A 31 -6.47 -6.50 -5.69
N GLU A 32 -6.34 -5.66 -4.66
CA GLU A 32 -6.97 -4.34 -4.60
C GLU A 32 -6.10 -3.25 -5.24
N TYR A 33 -4.93 -3.64 -5.77
CA TYR A 33 -4.04 -2.78 -6.53
C TYR A 33 -3.14 -3.62 -7.46
N ILE A 34 -2.56 -2.93 -8.45
CA ILE A 34 -1.54 -3.48 -9.34
C ILE A 34 -0.28 -2.61 -9.33
N LEU A 35 0.85 -3.22 -9.67
CA LEU A 35 2.07 -2.48 -10.00
C LEU A 35 2.11 -2.27 -11.51
N ALA A 36 2.05 -1.02 -11.95
CA ALA A 36 2.08 -0.65 -13.36
C ALA A 36 3.28 0.26 -13.66
N LYS A 37 3.72 0.33 -14.92
CA LYS A 37 4.76 1.28 -15.34
C LYS A 37 4.08 2.55 -15.83
N ASN A 38 4.39 3.70 -15.23
CA ASN A 38 4.00 5.00 -15.74
C ASN A 38 4.63 5.19 -17.13
N ILE A 39 3.80 5.50 -18.14
CA ILE A 39 4.23 5.57 -19.53
C ILE A 39 5.16 6.77 -19.77
N VAL A 40 4.94 7.86 -19.04
CA VAL A 40 5.66 9.13 -19.19
C VAL A 40 6.99 9.07 -18.44
N SER A 41 6.95 8.88 -17.11
CA SER A 41 8.17 8.87 -16.27
C SER A 41 8.97 7.58 -16.36
N LYS A 42 8.40 6.52 -16.95
CA LYS A 42 8.95 5.14 -16.94
C LYS A 42 9.13 4.53 -15.55
N THR A 43 8.65 5.19 -14.48
CA THR A 43 8.71 4.67 -13.11
C THR A 43 7.59 3.66 -12.86
N ARG A 44 7.82 2.65 -12.02
CA ARG A 44 6.72 1.80 -11.54
C ARG A 44 5.90 2.56 -10.50
N ILE A 45 4.58 2.49 -10.62
CA ILE A 45 3.60 3.08 -9.72
C ILE A 45 2.61 2.02 -9.25
N ILE A 46 2.01 2.27 -8.10
CA ILE A 46 0.91 1.50 -7.55
C ILE A 46 -0.39 2.10 -8.08
N VAL A 47 -1.22 1.28 -8.74
CA VAL A 47 -2.52 1.71 -9.26
C VAL A 47 -3.61 1.00 -8.47
N PRO A 48 -4.52 1.73 -7.81
CA PRO A 48 -5.63 1.13 -7.09
C PRO A 48 -6.61 0.50 -8.08
N THR A 49 -7.04 -0.73 -7.79
CA THR A 49 -8.03 -1.49 -8.56
C THR A 49 -9.14 -1.98 -7.64
N PHE A 50 -9.61 -1.08 -6.78
CA PHE A 50 -10.49 -1.40 -5.67
C PHE A 50 -11.78 -2.09 -6.12
N SER A 51 -12.05 -3.25 -5.53
CA SER A 51 -13.28 -4.00 -5.69
C SER A 51 -14.45 -3.33 -4.96
N ASP A 52 -15.67 -3.82 -5.21
CA ASP A 52 -16.88 -3.36 -4.52
C ASP A 52 -16.77 -3.47 -3.00
N LYS A 53 -15.99 -4.43 -2.50
CA LYS A 53 -15.71 -4.59 -1.08
C LYS A 53 -15.00 -3.36 -0.50
N ILE A 54 -14.06 -2.78 -1.23
CA ILE A 54 -13.33 -1.59 -0.79
C ILE A 54 -14.14 -0.33 -1.10
N THR A 55 -14.78 -0.25 -2.26
CA THR A 55 -15.51 0.96 -2.67
C THR A 55 -16.80 1.18 -1.89
N SER A 56 -17.43 0.11 -1.37
CA SER A 56 -18.60 0.18 -0.47
C SER A 56 -18.28 0.76 0.91
N ASN A 57 -17.01 0.88 1.30
CA ASN A 57 -16.58 1.59 2.49
C ASN A 57 -15.77 2.84 2.13
N PRO A 58 -16.42 4.03 2.06
CA PRO A 58 -15.76 5.26 1.62
C PRO A 58 -14.56 5.67 2.47
N ARG A 59 -14.57 5.36 3.79
CA ARG A 59 -13.45 5.69 4.68
C ARG A 59 -12.22 4.84 4.37
N ILE A 60 -12.40 3.53 4.19
CA ILE A 60 -11.30 2.63 3.81
C ILE A 60 -10.78 2.99 2.43
N LYS A 61 -11.67 3.23 1.46
CA LYS A 61 -11.30 3.66 0.11
C LYS A 61 -10.42 4.91 0.15
N MET A 62 -10.88 5.96 0.84
CA MET A 62 -10.15 7.22 0.94
C MET A 62 -8.78 7.05 1.60
N PHE A 63 -8.71 6.28 2.69
CA PHE A 63 -7.47 6.01 3.38
C PHE A 63 -6.46 5.25 2.51
N LEU A 64 -6.89 4.17 1.84
CA LEU A 64 -6.03 3.40 0.94
C LEU A 64 -5.56 4.24 -0.25
N THR A 65 -6.43 5.09 -0.82
CA THR A 65 -6.03 6.03 -1.87
C THR A 65 -4.93 6.97 -1.39
N ALA A 66 -5.06 7.54 -0.19
CA ALA A 66 -4.06 8.44 0.38
C ALA A 66 -2.70 7.74 0.59
N LEU A 67 -2.70 6.52 1.13
CA LEU A 67 -1.47 5.73 1.29
C LEU A 67 -0.80 5.43 -0.05
N ILE A 68 -1.57 4.98 -1.04
CA ILE A 68 -1.04 4.67 -2.38
C ILE A 68 -0.47 5.93 -3.05
N LEU A 69 -1.14 7.08 -2.92
CA LEU A 69 -0.63 8.36 -3.43
C LEU A 69 0.67 8.75 -2.74
N SER A 70 0.75 8.60 -1.41
CA SER A 70 1.98 8.86 -0.66
C SER A 70 3.13 7.99 -1.15
N LEU A 71 2.89 6.68 -1.28
CA LEU A 71 3.89 5.72 -1.79
C LEU A 71 4.33 6.03 -3.23
N ASN A 72 3.43 6.53 -4.08
CA ASN A 72 3.76 6.90 -5.46
C ASN A 72 4.53 8.21 -5.58
N ASN A 73 4.31 9.15 -4.66
CA ASN A 73 4.94 10.47 -4.67
C ASN A 73 6.29 10.47 -3.95
N MET A 74 6.43 9.61 -2.94
CA MET A 74 7.68 9.46 -2.22
C MET A 74 8.60 8.57 -3.06
N ASN A 75 9.83 9.02 -3.26
CA ASN A 75 10.93 8.18 -3.75
C ASN A 75 11.35 7.15 -2.70
N HIS A 76 10.38 6.50 -2.02
CA HIS A 76 10.65 5.51 -0.99
C HIS A 76 11.53 4.42 -1.60
N ASN A 77 12.73 4.32 -1.06
CA ASN A 77 13.53 3.13 -1.25
C ASN A 77 12.90 2.00 -0.40
N VAL A 78 13.24 0.77 -0.74
CA VAL A 78 12.72 -0.43 -0.06
C VAL A 78 13.02 -0.42 1.44
N THR A 79 14.11 0.23 1.84
CA THR A 79 14.56 0.33 3.23
C THR A 79 13.62 1.16 4.07
N ASP A 80 13.10 2.27 3.54
CA ASP A 80 12.18 3.15 4.27
C ASP A 80 10.84 2.46 4.52
N LEU A 81 10.28 1.80 3.49
CA LEU A 81 9.03 1.04 3.64
C LEU A 81 9.16 -0.11 4.65
N LYS A 82 10.31 -0.80 4.68
CA LYS A 82 10.60 -1.82 5.68
C LYS A 82 10.64 -1.25 7.10
N LYS A 83 11.25 -0.09 7.31
CA LYS A 83 11.27 0.57 8.62
C LYS A 83 9.86 0.94 9.10
N GLU A 84 9.02 1.43 8.20
CA GLU A 84 7.63 1.73 8.53
C GLU A 84 6.84 0.47 8.90
N ILE A 85 7.03 -0.62 8.16
CA ILE A 85 6.44 -1.93 8.49
C ILE A 85 6.88 -2.39 9.89
N GLU A 86 8.17 -2.29 10.21
CA GLU A 86 8.69 -2.67 11.53
C GLU A 86 8.13 -1.77 12.64
N TYR A 87 8.00 -0.47 12.41
CA TYR A 87 7.35 0.46 13.34
C TYR A 87 5.87 0.11 13.57
N LEU A 88 5.15 -0.24 12.51
CA LEU A 88 3.75 -0.66 12.62
C LEU A 88 3.62 -1.93 13.47
N LYS A 89 4.49 -2.94 13.23
CA LYS A 89 4.51 -4.19 14.02
C LYS A 89 4.85 -3.97 15.50
N SER A 90 5.82 -3.11 15.80
CA SER A 90 6.25 -2.86 17.19
C SER A 90 5.25 -2.02 17.97
N SER A 91 4.42 -1.23 17.28
CA SER A 91 3.33 -0.47 17.91
C SER A 91 2.06 -1.26 18.20
N ASP A 92 1.99 -2.51 17.71
CA ASP A 92 0.90 -3.47 18.02
C ASP A 92 1.23 -4.37 19.24
N SER A 93 2.35 -4.12 19.94
CA SER A 93 2.81 -4.86 21.14
C SER A 93 2.61 -4.10 22.45
#